data_AF-A0A6P0R3T0-F1
#
_entry.id   AF-A0A6P0R3T0-F1
#
_cell.length_a   1.000
_cell.length_b   1.000
_cell.length_c   1.000
_cell.angle_alpha   90.00
_cell.angle_beta   90.00
_cell.angle_gamma   90.00
#
_symmetry.space_group_name_H-M   'P 1'
#
loop_
_entity.id
_entity.type
_entity.pdbx_description
1 polymer ?
#
loop_
_entity_poly.entity_id
_entity_poly.type
_entity_poly.pdbx_seq_one_letter_code
_entity_poly.pdbx_strand_id
1 'polypeptide(L)' 'MYLLEKIGANEWRKTARLMVVLKGQLGEDFYQILEQKRSGILPVIGVDGYDYIPELLVKYQQSL' A
#
# COMPACT_ATOMS: atom_id res chain seq x y z
N MET A 1 -2.08 -2.96 6.50
CA MET A 1 -1.38 -3.73 5.44
C MET A 1 -0.01 -4.19 5.92
N TYR A 2 0.93 -3.29 6.24
CA TYR A 2 2.28 -3.63 6.72
C TYR A 2 2.33 -4.58 7.92
N LEU A 3 1.71 -4.23 9.06
CA LEU A 3 1.73 -5.09 10.25
C LEU A 3 1.11 -6.48 10.00
N LEU A 4 0.00 -6.52 9.24
CA LEU A 4 -0.68 -7.75 8.87
C LEU A 4 0.22 -8.64 8.00
N GLU A 5 0.99 -8.04 7.08
CA GLU A 5 1.97 -8.78 6.28
C GLU A 5 3.11 -9.33 7.15
N LYS A 6 3.63 -8.54 8.09
CA LYS A 6 4.70 -8.95 9.01
C LYS A 6 4.32 -10.13 9.90
N ILE A 7 3.06 -10.21 10.33
CA ILE A 7 2.56 -11.33 11.15
C ILE A 7 2.03 -12.49 10.31
N GLY A 8 2.13 -12.44 8.98
CA GLY A 8 1.66 -13.49 8.08
C GLY A 8 0.13 -13.58 7.93
N ALA A 9 -0.61 -12.54 8.33
CA ALA A 9 -2.07 -12.51 8.29
C ALA A 9 -2.58 -12.15 6.89
N ASN A 10 -3.31 -13.06 6.23
CA ASN A 10 -3.77 -12.90 4.84
C ASN A 10 -4.59 -11.62 4.56
N GLU A 11 -5.15 -10.99 5.58
CA GLU A 11 -5.92 -9.75 5.52
C GLU A 11 -5.16 -8.60 4.85
N TRP A 12 -3.82 -8.59 4.90
CA TRP A 12 -3.02 -7.56 4.22
C TRP A 12 -3.31 -7.50 2.72
N ARG A 13 -3.64 -8.63 2.10
CA ARG A 13 -3.96 -8.75 0.67
C ARG A 13 -5.22 -7.99 0.28
N LYS A 14 -6.18 -7.80 1.19
CA LYS A 14 -7.42 -7.04 0.90
C LYS A 14 -7.10 -5.58 0.61
N THR A 15 -6.26 -4.96 1.44
CA THR A 15 -5.81 -3.58 1.23
C THR A 15 -4.92 -3.47 0.01
N ALA A 16 -3.99 -4.41 -0.19
CA ALA A 16 -3.10 -4.42 -1.36
C ALA A 16 -3.89 -4.51 -2.68
N ARG A 17 -4.91 -5.37 -2.74
CA ARG A 17 -5.81 -5.48 -3.90
C ARG A 17 -6.47 -4.15 -4.24
N LEU A 18 -7.02 -3.46 -3.25
CA LEU A 18 -7.67 -2.16 -3.46
C LEU A 18 -6.65 -1.13 -4.00
N MET A 19 -5.45 -1.10 -3.44
CA MET A 19 -4.41 -0.17 -3.87
C MET A 19 -3.88 -0.47 -5.27
N VAL A 20 -3.82 -1.75 -5.69
CA VAL A 20 -3.49 -2.10 -7.08
C VAL A 20 -4.58 -1.61 -8.05
N VAL A 21 -5.86 -1.73 -7.68
CA VAL A 21 -6.96 -1.17 -8.50
C VAL A 21 -6.82 0.35 -8.62
N LEU A 22 -6.57 1.05 -7.51
CA LEU A 22 -6.35 2.50 -7.52
C LEU A 22 -5.13 2.89 -8.36
N LYS A 23 -4.02 2.14 -8.26
CA LYS A 23 -2.83 2.35 -9.09
C LYS A 23 -3.14 2.17 -10.58
N GLY A 24 -3.98 1.21 -10.94
CA GLY A 24 -4.43 1.03 -12.32
C GLY A 24 -5.31 2.17 -12.84
N GLN A 25 -6.17 2.73 -11.98
CA GLN A 25 -7.05 3.85 -12.34
C GLN A 25 -6.33 5.20 -12.42
N LEU A 26 -5.38 5.43 -11.51
CA LEU A 26 -4.63 6.68 -11.41
C LEU A 26 -3.37 6.69 -12.29
N GLY A 27 -2.90 5.52 -12.72
CA GLY A 27 -1.73 5.41 -13.59
C GLY A 27 -0.46 5.98 -12.95
N GLU A 28 0.27 6.78 -13.72
CA GLU A 28 1.55 7.38 -13.33
C GLU A 28 1.41 8.34 -12.14
N ASP A 29 0.24 8.97 -11.97
CA ASP A 29 -0.01 9.93 -10.88
C ASP A 29 -0.17 9.26 -9.51
N PHE A 30 -0.30 7.93 -9.45
CA PHE A 30 -0.58 7.21 -8.21
C PHE A 30 0.39 7.56 -7.07
N TYR A 31 1.70 7.51 -7.32
CA TYR A 31 2.70 7.78 -6.29
C TYR A 31 2.77 9.27 -5.93
N GLN A 32 2.55 10.16 -6.89
CA GLN A 32 2.46 11.59 -6.62
C GLN A 32 1.27 11.92 -5.71
N ILE A 33 0.09 11.35 -6.00
CA ILE A 33 -1.11 11.50 -5.18
C ILE A 33 -0.90 10.90 -3.79
N LEU A 34 -0.27 9.72 -3.70
CA LEU A 34 0.07 9.09 -2.43
C LEU A 34 0.94 10.01 -1.56
N GLU A 35 1.95 10.64 -2.16
CA GLU A 35 2.84 11.60 -1.49
C GLU A 35 2.14 12.87 -1.04
N GLN A 36 1.25 13.42 -1.87
CA GLN A 36 0.41 14.56 -1.48
C GLN A 36 -0.50 14.24 -0.27
N LYS A 37 -0.86 12.97 -0.07
CA LYS A 37 -1.68 12.51 1.05
C LYS A 37 -0.86 12.00 2.24
N ARG A 38 0.47 11.99 2.14
CA ARG A 38 1.38 11.46 3.16
C ARG A 38 1.09 11.98 4.57
N SER A 39 0.90 13.29 4.72
CA SER A 39 0.65 13.92 6.03
C SER A 39 -0.64 13.44 6.71
N GLY A 40 -1.65 13.04 5.94
CA GLY A 40 -2.90 12.47 6.47
C GLY A 40 -2.84 10.97 6.72
N ILE A 41 -1.98 10.25 5.98
CA ILE A 41 -1.87 8.79 6.06
C ILE A 41 -0.89 8.37 7.17
N LEU A 42 0.24 9.08 7.29
CA LEU A 42 1.34 8.72 8.17
C LEU A 42 0.95 8.61 9.66
N PRO A 43 0.11 9.49 10.23
CA PRO A 43 -0.36 9.33 11.62
C PRO A 43 -1.20 8.06 11.86
N VAL A 44 -1.81 7.50 10.81
CA VAL A 44 -2.73 6.36 10.91
C VAL A 44 -1.98 5.02 10.80
N ILE A 45 -0.97 4.95 9.92
CA ILE A 45 -0.28 3.69 9.62
C ILE A 45 1.20 3.67 10.02
N GLY A 46 1.72 4.79 10.52
CA GLY A 46 3.11 4.98 10.87
C GLY A 46 4.01 5.20 9.64
N VAL A 47 5.26 5.57 9.91
CA VAL A 47 6.29 5.78 8.88
C VAL A 47 6.53 4.49 8.10
N ASP A 48 6.83 3.39 8.81
CA ASP A 48 7.07 2.09 8.18
C ASP A 48 5.89 1.60 7.35
N GLY A 49 4.66 1.81 7.84
CA GLY A 49 3.46 1.40 7.15
C GLY A 49 3.23 2.13 5.83
N TYR A 50 3.70 3.38 5.73
CA TYR A 50 3.65 4.19 4.52
C TYR A 50 4.81 3.87 3.58
N ASP A 51 6.04 3.85 4.10
CA ASP A 51 7.25 3.66 3.31
C ASP A 51 7.28 2.27 2.65
N TYR A 52 6.69 1.24 3.28
CA TYR A 52 6.60 -0.13 2.72
C TYR A 52 5.47 -0.33 1.70
N ILE A 53 4.65 0.69 1.41
CA ILE A 53 3.54 0.55 0.47
C ILE A 53 4.01 0.00 -0.90
N PRO A 54 5.05 0.56 -1.55
CA PRO A 54 5.48 0.10 -2.86
C PRO A 54 5.87 -1.39 -2.88
N GLU A 55 6.65 -1.84 -1.89
CA GLU A 55 7.10 -3.22 -1.79
C GLU A 55 5.94 -4.18 -1.57
N LEU A 56 4.97 -3.79 -0.74
CA LEU A 56 3.79 -4.61 -0.47
C LEU A 56 2.89 -4.77 -1.70
N LEU A 57 2.80 -3.74 -2.56
CA LEU A 57 2.08 -3.85 -3.83
C LEU A 57 2.79 -4.78 -4.81
N VAL A 58 4.11 -4.67 -4.94
CA VAL A 58 4.92 -5.59 -5.77
C VAL A 58 4.77 -7.02 -5.26
N LYS A 59 4.91 -7.24 -3.94
CA LYS A 59 4.75 -8.55 -3.31
C LYS A 59 3.37 -9.13 -3.57
N TYR A 60 2.32 -8.33 -3.47
CA TYR A 60 0.96 -8.78 -3.77
C TYR A 60 0.84 -9.23 -5.23
N GLN A 61 1.31 -8.42 -6.18
CA GLN A 61 1.23 -8.72 -7.61
C GLN A 61 2.02 -9.97 -8.01
N GLN A 62 3.17 -10.21 -7.40
CA GLN A 62 3.98 -11.43 -7.61
C GLN A 62 3.36 -12.69 -6.99
N SER A 63 2.36 -12.52 -6.12
CA SER A 63 1.69 -13.61 -5.41
C SER A 63 0.30 -13.95 -5.95
N LEU A 64 -0.09 -13.29 -7.06
CA LEU A 64 -1.24 -13.63 -7.89
C LEU A 64 -0.90 -14.85 -8.76
#